data_AF-A0A2S8ILR2-F1
#
_entry.id   AF-A0A2S8ILR2-F1
#
_cell.length_a   1.000
_cell.length_b   1.000
_cell.length_c   1.000
_cell.angle_alpha   90.00
_cell.angle_beta   90.00
_cell.angle_gamma   90.00
#
_symmetry.space_group_name_H-M   'P 1'
#
loop_
_entity.id
_entity.type
_entity.pdbx_description
1 polymer ?
#
loop_
_entity_poly.entity_id
_entity_poly.type
_entity_poly.pdbx_seq_one_letter_code
_entity_poly.pdbx_strand_id
1 'polypeptide(L)'
;MLKLLIGAAALWLVWYVWRSLRIAARMVREVDADQAAGTDRAVPVRQTAAVSLARTLADQAPPNRRRWSLALADILLIRNGLRCDCDDLVYTLPDTQREQLARQLRRELDLPADLPEWQIVQRVPPILAGWIRGVGRSHEGFYEQLAAVGRVRDALAFDCARTAFLVRCIALLGWASEPQAWVVLLLNAQRAQDSFDSWEDFGLAYARARQHWLRGSGQDGPASSRATQEVREHLRNPSGNWLSLPWKRYRIFDPQPVSS
;
A
#
# COMPACT_ATOMS: atom_id res chain seq x y z
N MET A 1 51.00 -7.08 -24.60
CA MET A 1 50.32 -6.97 -23.29
C MET A 1 49.88 -5.55 -22.94
N LEU A 2 50.67 -4.51 -23.20
CA LEU A 2 50.32 -3.11 -22.86
C LEU A 2 49.00 -2.60 -23.49
N LYS A 3 48.70 -2.95 -24.75
CA LYS A 3 47.46 -2.55 -25.44
C LYS A 3 46.18 -3.17 -24.84
N LEU A 4 46.28 -4.39 -24.28
CA LEU A 4 45.16 -5.08 -23.61
C LEU A 4 44.85 -4.47 -22.24
N LEU A 5 45.89 -4.04 -21.51
CA LEU A 5 45.74 -3.36 -20.22
C LEU A 5 45.12 -1.97 -20.38
N ILE A 6 45.50 -1.23 -21.43
CA ILE A 6 44.90 0.08 -21.75
C ILE A 6 43.42 -0.06 -22.14
N GLY A 7 43.07 -1.08 -22.93
CA GLY A 7 41.67 -1.36 -23.29
C GLY A 7 40.79 -1.72 -22.09
N ALA A 8 41.30 -2.52 -21.15
CA ALA A 8 40.60 -2.88 -19.93
C ALA A 8 40.40 -1.68 -19.00
N ALA A 9 41.41 -0.81 -18.86
CA ALA A 9 41.32 0.42 -18.07
C ALA A 9 40.28 1.40 -18.64
N ALA A 10 40.21 1.53 -19.97
CA ALA A 10 39.21 2.38 -20.64
C ALA A 10 37.78 1.87 -20.43
N LEU A 11 37.56 0.55 -20.54
CA LEU A 11 36.26 -0.08 -20.27
C LEU A 11 35.83 0.08 -18.81
N TRP A 12 36.76 -0.06 -17.87
CA TRP A 12 36.49 0.15 -16.45
C TRP A 12 36.12 1.60 -16.14
N LEU A 13 36.80 2.57 -16.77
CA LEU A 13 36.50 4.00 -16.63
C LEU A 13 35.10 4.33 -17.19
N VAL A 14 34.76 3.83 -18.37
CA VAL A 14 33.44 4.03 -18.99
C VAL A 14 32.34 3.43 -18.11
N TRP A 15 32.54 2.22 -17.57
CA TRP A 15 31.59 1.59 -16.67
C TRP A 15 31.42 2.39 -15.36
N TYR A 16 32.52 2.90 -14.80
CA TYR A 16 32.50 3.71 -13.58
C TYR A 16 31.78 5.05 -13.78
N VAL A 17 32.05 5.74 -14.90
CA VAL A 17 31.38 7.00 -15.27
C VAL A 17 29.89 6.75 -15.51
N TRP A 18 29.52 5.69 -16.24
CA TRP A 18 28.13 5.34 -16.48
C TRP A 18 27.38 5.00 -15.18
N ARG A 19 28.01 4.24 -14.28
CA ARG A 19 27.45 3.91 -12.96
C ARG A 19 27.26 5.17 -12.11
N SER A 20 28.24 6.08 -12.11
CA SER A 20 28.19 7.34 -11.37
C SER A 20 27.10 8.27 -11.90
N LEU A 21 26.95 8.37 -13.23
CA LEU A 21 25.86 9.10 -13.87
C LEU A 21 24.49 8.49 -13.53
N ARG A 22 24.38 7.17 -13.46
CA ARG A 22 23.14 6.49 -13.04
C ARG A 22 22.77 6.78 -11.59
N ILE A 23 23.76 6.83 -10.69
CA ILE A 23 23.54 7.15 -9.27
C ILE A 23 23.18 8.63 -9.13
N ALA A 24 23.88 9.54 -9.80
CA ALA A 24 23.55 10.96 -9.81
C ALA A 24 22.14 11.21 -10.37
N ALA A 25 21.79 10.59 -11.50
CA ALA A 25 20.45 10.69 -12.09
C ALA A 25 19.35 10.04 -11.23
N ARG A 26 19.71 9.13 -10.30
CA ARG A 26 18.79 8.57 -9.31
C ARG A 26 18.62 9.53 -8.13
N MET A 27 19.70 10.12 -7.63
CA MET A 27 19.65 11.11 -6.55
C MET A 27 18.92 12.39 -6.97
N VAL A 28 19.15 12.89 -8.20
CA VAL A 28 18.40 14.04 -8.73
C VAL A 28 16.91 13.72 -8.81
N ARG A 29 16.53 12.50 -9.24
CA ARG A 29 15.14 12.07 -9.23
C ARG A 29 14.55 11.92 -7.82
N GLU A 30 15.35 11.52 -6.84
CA GLU A 30 14.94 11.43 -5.44
C GLU A 30 14.75 12.84 -4.83
N VAL A 31 15.63 13.80 -5.15
CA VAL A 31 15.50 15.22 -4.74
C VAL A 31 14.30 15.89 -5.40
N ASP A 32 14.08 15.67 -6.69
CA ASP A 32 12.89 16.15 -7.40
C ASP A 32 11.61 15.52 -6.84
N ALA A 33 11.66 14.24 -6.45
CA ALA A 33 10.54 13.56 -5.81
C ALA A 33 10.24 14.14 -4.42
N ASP A 34 11.26 14.53 -3.64
CA ASP A 34 11.13 15.21 -2.35
C ASP A 34 10.57 16.62 -2.49
N GLN A 35 11.05 17.41 -3.46
CA GLN A 35 10.49 18.73 -3.76
C GLN A 35 9.04 18.64 -4.30
N ALA A 36 8.74 17.60 -5.08
CA ALA A 36 7.39 17.32 -5.56
C ALA A 36 6.48 16.64 -4.51
N ALA A 37 7.02 16.16 -3.39
CA ALA A 37 6.24 15.66 -2.25
C ALA A 37 5.85 16.81 -1.31
N GLY A 38 6.64 17.88 -1.24
CA GLY A 38 6.33 19.11 -0.49
C GLY A 38 5.34 20.06 -1.19
N THR A 39 5.05 19.85 -2.46
CA THR A 39 4.08 20.66 -3.21
C THR A 39 2.80 19.86 -3.43
N ASP A 40 1.67 20.38 -2.94
CA ASP A 40 0.30 19.81 -3.09
C ASP A 40 -0.18 19.74 -4.57
N ARG A 41 0.72 19.93 -5.55
CA ARG A 41 0.39 19.84 -6.97
C ARG A 41 0.34 18.38 -7.39
N ALA A 42 -0.85 17.92 -7.74
CA ALA A 42 -1.04 16.70 -8.50
C ALA A 42 -0.15 16.75 -9.76
N VAL A 43 0.84 15.88 -9.84
CA VAL A 43 1.63 15.69 -11.06
C VAL A 43 0.83 14.71 -11.90
N PRO A 44 0.17 15.15 -12.99
CA PRO A 44 -0.71 14.28 -13.75
C PRO A 44 0.04 13.03 -14.20
N VAL A 45 -0.58 11.87 -13.98
CA VAL A 45 -0.11 10.60 -14.52
C VAL A 45 0.07 10.77 -16.04
N ARG A 46 1.30 10.56 -16.53
CA ARG A 46 1.60 10.62 -17.98
C ARG A 46 0.71 9.60 -18.68
N GLN A 47 -0.29 10.09 -19.41
CA GLN A 47 -1.26 9.24 -20.10
C GLN A 47 -0.56 8.55 -21.28
N THR A 48 -0.18 7.28 -21.10
CA THR A 48 0.32 6.44 -22.18
C THR A 48 -0.85 5.69 -22.82
N ALA A 49 -0.68 5.25 -24.07
CA ALA A 49 -1.68 4.43 -24.76
C ALA A 49 -2.07 3.19 -23.94
N ALA A 50 -1.10 2.56 -23.25
CA ALA A 50 -1.33 1.42 -22.38
C ALA A 50 -2.21 1.76 -21.16
N VAL A 51 -1.97 2.90 -20.51
CA VAL A 51 -2.78 3.37 -19.37
C VAL A 51 -4.21 3.72 -19.83
N SER A 52 -4.34 4.33 -21.01
CA SER A 52 -5.66 4.63 -21.59
C SER A 52 -6.44 3.35 -21.88
N LEU A 53 -5.81 2.37 -22.53
CA LEU A 53 -6.43 1.08 -22.85
C LEU A 53 -6.86 0.34 -21.58
N ALA A 54 -5.99 0.30 -20.56
CA ALA A 54 -6.30 -0.34 -19.28
C ALA A 54 -7.54 0.29 -18.61
N ARG A 55 -7.67 1.62 -18.64
CA ARG A 55 -8.86 2.33 -18.12
C ARG A 55 -10.12 1.98 -18.92
N THR A 56 -10.05 1.97 -20.24
CA THR A 56 -11.20 1.59 -21.08
C THR A 56 -11.68 0.17 -20.77
N LEU A 57 -10.76 -0.78 -20.60
CA LEU A 57 -11.10 -2.16 -20.23
C LEU A 57 -11.70 -2.23 -18.82
N ALA A 58 -11.15 -1.47 -17.86
CA ALA A 58 -11.66 -1.37 -16.51
C ALA A 58 -13.11 -0.83 -16.46
N ASP A 59 -13.41 0.13 -17.33
CA ASP A 59 -14.75 0.70 -17.51
C ASP A 59 -15.73 -0.23 -18.24
N GLN A 60 -15.28 -1.39 -18.72
CA GLN A 60 -16.17 -2.42 -19.29
C GLN A 60 -16.31 -3.63 -18.37
N ALA A 61 -15.39 -3.82 -17.43
CA ALA A 61 -15.40 -4.93 -16.50
C ALA A 61 -16.60 -4.89 -15.51
N PRO A 62 -17.12 -6.06 -15.10
CA PRO A 62 -18.09 -6.14 -14.02
C PRO A 62 -17.48 -5.69 -12.68
N PRO A 63 -18.30 -5.17 -11.73
CA PRO A 63 -17.82 -4.82 -10.40
C PRO A 63 -17.14 -5.99 -9.67
N ASN A 64 -15.93 -5.78 -9.14
CA ASN A 64 -15.27 -6.75 -8.25
C ASN A 64 -14.94 -6.08 -6.91
N ARG A 65 -15.92 -6.12 -6.00
CA ARG A 65 -15.86 -5.47 -4.68
C ARG A 65 -14.81 -6.06 -3.76
N ARG A 66 -14.59 -7.38 -3.85
CA ARG A 66 -13.56 -8.07 -3.07
C ARG A 66 -12.18 -7.57 -3.46
N ARG A 67 -11.86 -7.63 -4.75
CA ARG A 67 -10.60 -7.09 -5.29
C ARG A 67 -10.44 -5.61 -5.00
N TRP A 68 -11.50 -4.82 -5.14
CA TRP A 68 -11.48 -3.39 -4.82
C TRP A 68 -11.12 -3.15 -3.35
N SER A 69 -11.72 -3.90 -2.44
CA SER A 69 -11.45 -3.78 -0.99
C SER A 69 -10.01 -4.16 -0.64
N LEU A 70 -9.48 -5.20 -1.29
CA LEU A 70 -8.07 -5.60 -1.13
C LEU A 70 -7.10 -4.58 -1.73
N ALA A 71 -7.49 -3.88 -2.80
CA ALA A 71 -6.64 -2.91 -3.49
C ALA A 71 -6.23 -1.71 -2.61
N LEU A 72 -6.97 -1.40 -1.54
CA LEU A 72 -6.55 -0.42 -0.53
C LEU A 72 -5.20 -0.76 0.11
N ALA A 73 -4.85 -2.04 0.18
CA ALA A 73 -3.62 -2.53 0.80
C ALA A 73 -2.45 -2.68 -0.17
N ASP A 74 -2.64 -2.48 -1.48
CA ASP A 74 -1.67 -2.85 -2.52
C ASP A 74 -0.23 -2.39 -2.24
N ILE A 75 -0.05 -1.11 -1.86
CA ILE A 75 1.27 -0.57 -1.56
C ILE A 75 1.93 -1.33 -0.39
N LEU A 76 1.18 -1.69 0.65
CA LEU A 76 1.70 -2.47 1.75
C LEU A 76 1.95 -3.93 1.34
N LEU A 77 1.08 -4.53 0.53
CA LEU A 77 1.25 -5.90 0.05
C LEU A 77 2.53 -6.03 -0.78
N ILE A 78 2.75 -5.11 -1.74
CA ILE A 78 3.95 -5.07 -2.59
C ILE A 78 5.21 -4.96 -1.73
N ARG A 79 5.23 -4.07 -0.73
CA ARG A 79 6.36 -3.91 0.20
C ARG A 79 6.68 -5.18 1.00
N ASN A 80 5.67 -6.00 1.27
CA ASN A 80 5.82 -7.26 2.02
C ASN A 80 5.98 -8.48 1.09
N GLY A 81 6.08 -8.28 -0.23
CA GLY A 81 6.19 -9.38 -1.20
C GLY A 81 4.94 -10.27 -1.26
N LEU A 82 3.77 -9.71 -0.97
CA LEU A 82 2.48 -10.39 -1.02
C LEU A 82 1.75 -10.09 -2.33
N ARG A 83 0.86 -11.01 -2.71
CA ARG A 83 0.08 -10.91 -3.95
C ARG A 83 -0.97 -9.82 -3.87
N CYS A 84 -1.11 -9.03 -4.94
CA CYS A 84 -2.19 -8.06 -5.11
C CYS A 84 -3.12 -8.40 -6.29
N ASP A 85 -2.82 -9.45 -7.06
CA ASP A 85 -3.47 -9.81 -8.31
C ASP A 85 -4.72 -10.70 -8.16
N CYS A 86 -5.26 -10.87 -6.95
CA CYS A 86 -6.37 -11.77 -6.67
C CYS A 86 -7.48 -11.13 -5.83
N ASP A 87 -8.67 -11.71 -5.89
CA ASP A 87 -9.81 -11.43 -5.04
C ASP A 87 -10.00 -12.44 -3.90
N ASP A 88 -9.23 -13.52 -3.91
CA ASP A 88 -9.11 -14.45 -2.79
C ASP A 88 -8.41 -13.80 -1.61
N LEU A 89 -9.01 -13.97 -0.43
CA LEU A 89 -8.47 -13.45 0.81
C LEU A 89 -7.26 -14.26 1.27
N VAL A 90 -7.38 -15.59 1.18
CA VAL A 90 -6.42 -16.57 1.66
C VAL A 90 -5.81 -17.33 0.48
N TYR A 91 -4.51 -17.55 0.53
CA TYR A 91 -3.76 -18.39 -0.40
C TYR A 91 -2.56 -19.00 0.31
N THR A 92 -1.99 -20.05 -0.25
CA THR A 92 -0.85 -20.75 0.35
C THR A 92 0.40 -19.87 0.33
N LEU A 93 1.00 -19.65 1.51
CA LEU A 93 2.29 -18.99 1.68
C LEU A 93 3.38 -20.03 1.94
N PRO A 94 4.60 -19.85 1.42
CA PRO A 94 5.75 -20.61 1.89
C PRO A 94 5.94 -20.45 3.41
N ASP A 95 6.34 -21.52 4.11
CA ASP A 95 6.43 -21.53 5.59
C ASP A 95 7.30 -20.38 6.13
N THR A 96 8.45 -20.13 5.50
CA THR A 96 9.36 -19.04 5.89
C THR A 96 8.70 -17.66 5.78
N GLN A 97 7.91 -17.43 4.72
CA GLN A 97 7.16 -16.19 4.54
C GLN A 97 6.01 -16.09 5.53
N ARG A 98 5.32 -17.20 5.80
CA ARG A 98 4.25 -17.29 6.81
C ARG A 98 4.78 -16.93 8.21
N GLU A 99 5.92 -17.48 8.60
CA GLU A 99 6.58 -17.20 9.89
C GLU A 99 7.05 -15.74 10.01
N GLN A 100 7.64 -15.20 8.94
CA GLN A 100 8.03 -13.78 8.91
C GLN A 100 6.82 -12.86 9.06
N LEU A 101 5.74 -13.15 8.33
CA LEU A 101 4.49 -12.40 8.39
C LEU A 101 3.85 -12.50 9.77
N ALA A 102 3.81 -13.69 10.38
CA ALA A 102 3.31 -13.89 11.73
C ALA A 102 4.08 -13.09 12.78
N ARG A 103 5.42 -13.06 12.69
CA ARG A 103 6.25 -12.24 13.60
C ARG A 103 5.97 -10.75 13.43
N GLN A 104 5.78 -10.28 12.20
CA GLN A 104 5.42 -8.90 11.93
C GLN A 104 4.05 -8.53 12.49
N LEU A 105 3.03 -9.36 12.23
CA LEU A 105 1.68 -9.10 12.70
C LEU A 105 1.58 -9.14 14.23
N ARG A 106 2.32 -10.01 14.91
CA ARG A 106 2.40 -9.97 16.39
C ARG A 106 2.85 -8.60 16.90
N ARG A 107 3.90 -8.01 16.29
CA ARG A 107 4.36 -6.67 16.66
C ARG A 107 3.30 -5.60 16.36
N GLU A 108 2.71 -5.64 15.17
CA GLU A 108 1.68 -4.69 14.75
C GLU A 108 0.41 -4.79 15.62
N LEU A 109 0.06 -5.97 16.12
CA LEU A 109 -1.13 -6.19 16.97
C LEU A 109 -0.84 -6.12 18.48
N ASP A 110 0.39 -5.77 18.87
CA ASP A 110 0.82 -5.77 20.28
C ASP A 110 0.63 -7.12 21.00
N LEU A 111 0.84 -8.22 20.28
CA LEU A 111 0.75 -9.58 20.83
C LEU A 111 2.13 -10.07 21.31
N PRO A 112 2.21 -10.77 22.45
CA PRO A 112 3.44 -11.40 22.90
C PRO A 112 4.05 -12.34 21.84
N ALA A 113 5.37 -12.33 21.74
CA ALA A 113 6.09 -13.10 20.73
C ALA A 113 5.93 -14.62 20.90
N ASP A 114 5.82 -15.06 22.14
CA ASP A 114 5.68 -16.44 22.60
C ASP A 114 4.21 -16.88 22.76
N LEU A 115 3.24 -16.01 22.47
CA LEU A 115 1.81 -16.34 22.59
C LEU A 115 1.45 -17.54 21.68
N PRO A 116 0.88 -18.63 22.21
CA PRO A 116 0.44 -19.77 21.40
C PRO A 116 -0.60 -19.36 20.35
N GLU A 117 -0.55 -19.95 19.16
CA GLU A 117 -1.42 -19.56 18.03
C GLU A 117 -2.91 -19.68 18.35
N TRP A 118 -3.32 -20.71 19.09
CA TRP A 118 -4.72 -20.87 19.51
C TRP A 118 -5.22 -19.71 20.40
N GLN A 119 -4.33 -19.09 21.18
CA GLN A 119 -4.67 -17.90 21.96
C GLN A 119 -4.74 -16.64 21.09
N ILE A 120 -3.97 -16.58 20.00
CA ILE A 120 -4.06 -15.48 19.03
C ILE A 120 -5.45 -15.48 18.38
N VAL A 121 -5.92 -16.65 17.94
CA VAL A 121 -7.26 -16.82 17.35
C VAL A 121 -8.36 -16.34 18.30
N GLN A 122 -8.18 -16.47 19.62
CA GLN A 122 -9.14 -15.96 20.61
C GLN A 122 -9.05 -14.43 20.81
N ARG A 123 -7.87 -13.83 20.61
CA ARG A 123 -7.65 -12.38 20.79
C ARG A 123 -7.95 -11.54 19.57
N VAL A 124 -7.94 -12.12 18.37
CA VAL A 124 -8.17 -11.40 17.11
C VAL A 124 -9.62 -10.91 16.94
N PRO A 125 -10.68 -11.67 17.28
CA PRO A 125 -12.05 -11.21 17.13
C PRO A 125 -12.38 -9.85 17.77
N PRO A 126 -12.02 -9.56 19.04
CA PRO A 126 -12.25 -8.24 19.63
C PRO A 126 -11.43 -7.13 18.95
N ILE A 127 -10.22 -7.44 18.45
CA ILE A 127 -9.42 -6.49 17.66
C ILE A 127 -10.16 -6.12 16.37
N LEU A 128 -10.67 -7.14 15.66
CA LEU A 128 -11.45 -6.92 14.43
C LEU A 128 -12.77 -6.21 14.70
N ALA A 129 -13.41 -6.40 15.85
CA ALA A 129 -14.61 -5.65 16.23
C ALA A 129 -14.31 -4.14 16.43
N GLY A 130 -13.12 -3.80 16.91
CA GLY A 130 -12.67 -2.42 17.13
C GLY A 130 -12.11 -1.69 15.90
N TRP A 131 -12.14 -2.32 14.71
CA TRP A 131 -11.43 -1.87 13.50
C TRP A 131 -11.67 -0.41 13.07
N ILE A 132 -12.82 0.17 13.44
CA ILE A 132 -13.16 1.57 13.10
C ILE A 132 -12.09 2.53 13.60
N ARG A 133 -11.47 2.24 14.75
CA ARG A 133 -10.39 3.04 15.35
C ARG A 133 -9.00 2.77 14.73
N GLY A 134 -8.95 1.96 13.67
CA GLY A 134 -7.73 1.38 13.13
C GLY A 134 -7.48 -0.02 13.68
N VAL A 135 -6.73 -0.83 12.93
CA VAL A 135 -6.26 -2.16 13.35
C VAL A 135 -4.77 -2.08 13.66
N GLY A 136 -4.37 -2.67 14.79
CA GLY A 136 -2.98 -2.68 15.24
C GLY A 136 -2.56 -1.40 15.95
N ARG A 137 -1.25 -1.26 16.17
CA ARG A 137 -0.66 -0.12 16.86
C ARG A 137 -0.78 1.13 16.00
N SER A 138 -1.27 2.19 16.64
CA SER A 138 -1.19 3.58 16.19
C SER A 138 -0.33 4.36 17.20
N HIS A 139 0.48 5.33 16.76
CA HIS A 139 1.15 6.23 17.71
C HIS A 139 0.10 6.97 18.52
N GLU A 140 0.39 7.24 19.79
CA GLU A 140 -0.45 8.08 20.61
C GLU A 140 -0.59 9.47 19.97
N GLY A 141 -1.82 9.95 19.86
CA GLY A 141 -2.10 11.26 19.26
C GLY A 141 -1.99 11.31 17.73
N PHE A 142 -1.86 10.19 17.01
CA PHE A 142 -1.62 10.22 15.55
C PHE A 142 -2.69 11.04 14.78
N TYR A 143 -3.96 10.83 15.11
CA TYR A 143 -5.05 11.59 14.51
C TYR A 143 -5.04 13.04 14.95
N GLU A 144 -4.77 13.30 16.22
CA GLU A 144 -4.72 14.63 16.84
C GLU A 144 -3.59 15.48 16.24
N GLN A 145 -2.43 14.88 16.00
CA GLN A 145 -1.28 15.52 15.36
C GLN A 145 -1.60 15.90 13.91
N LEU A 146 -2.22 14.99 13.14
CA LEU A 146 -2.66 15.30 11.78
C LEU A 146 -3.85 16.28 11.78
N ALA A 147 -4.70 16.27 12.81
CA ALA A 147 -5.77 17.25 12.98
C ALA A 147 -5.22 18.67 13.20
N ALA A 148 -4.17 18.81 14.01
CA ALA A 148 -3.53 20.09 14.30
C ALA A 148 -3.00 20.80 13.05
N VAL A 149 -2.73 20.07 11.97
CA VAL A 149 -2.29 20.61 10.68
C VAL A 149 -3.34 20.49 9.57
N GLY A 150 -4.60 20.20 9.91
CA GLY A 150 -5.71 20.11 8.94
C GLY A 150 -5.65 18.89 8.00
N ARG A 151 -4.96 17.83 8.40
CA ARG A 151 -4.70 16.62 7.59
C ARG A 151 -5.33 15.34 8.18
N VAL A 152 -6.43 15.45 8.94
CA VAL A 152 -7.16 14.28 9.51
C VAL A 152 -7.50 13.24 8.44
N ARG A 153 -7.87 13.70 7.25
CA ARG A 153 -8.18 12.84 6.10
C ARG A 153 -6.99 11.98 5.66
N ASP A 154 -5.76 12.49 5.77
CA ASP A 154 -4.57 11.71 5.47
C ASP A 154 -4.40 10.57 6.50
N ALA A 155 -4.70 10.82 7.79
CA ALA A 155 -4.70 9.79 8.83
C ALA A 155 -5.68 8.66 8.49
N LEU A 156 -6.87 9.02 8.01
CA LEU A 156 -7.89 8.06 7.59
C LEU A 156 -7.43 7.21 6.39
N ALA A 157 -6.73 7.80 5.41
CA ALA A 157 -6.18 7.04 4.28
C ALA A 157 -5.16 5.99 4.76
N PHE A 158 -4.29 6.40 5.69
CA PHE A 158 -3.30 5.55 6.32
C PHE A 158 -3.93 4.36 7.06
N ASP A 159 -4.95 4.64 7.87
CA ASP A 159 -5.69 3.62 8.60
C ASP A 159 -6.47 2.69 7.68
N CYS A 160 -7.12 3.20 6.64
CA CYS A 160 -7.82 2.37 5.66
C CYS A 160 -6.87 1.39 4.97
N ALA A 161 -5.69 1.86 4.53
CA ALA A 161 -4.68 1.02 3.89
C ALA A 161 -4.11 -0.04 4.86
N ARG A 162 -3.77 0.36 6.10
CA ARG A 162 -3.27 -0.56 7.14
C ARG A 162 -4.32 -1.57 7.58
N THR A 163 -5.57 -1.15 7.75
CA THR A 163 -6.68 -2.04 8.10
C THR A 163 -6.84 -3.11 7.02
N ALA A 164 -6.89 -2.71 5.75
CA ALA A 164 -7.00 -3.67 4.64
C ALA A 164 -5.82 -4.67 4.61
N PHE A 165 -4.60 -4.18 4.83
CA PHE A 165 -3.40 -5.01 4.89
C PHE A 165 -3.41 -5.99 6.07
N LEU A 166 -3.61 -5.49 7.29
CA LEU A 166 -3.54 -6.29 8.51
C LEU A 166 -4.66 -7.33 8.55
N VAL A 167 -5.89 -6.96 8.18
CA VAL A 167 -7.03 -7.88 8.16
C VAL A 167 -6.80 -9.00 7.14
N ARG A 168 -6.28 -8.68 5.96
CA ARG A 168 -5.89 -9.71 4.98
C ARG A 168 -4.83 -10.66 5.55
N CYS A 169 -3.78 -10.11 6.15
CA CYS A 169 -2.70 -10.91 6.72
C CYS A 169 -3.16 -11.78 7.91
N ILE A 170 -4.07 -11.28 8.74
CA ILE A 170 -4.71 -12.04 9.83
C ILE A 170 -5.46 -13.26 9.26
N ALA A 171 -6.24 -13.06 8.19
CA ALA A 171 -6.94 -14.16 7.52
C ALA A 171 -5.96 -15.14 6.86
N LEU A 172 -4.92 -14.65 6.17
CA LEU A 172 -3.86 -15.48 5.55
C LEU A 172 -3.16 -16.40 6.55
N LEU A 173 -2.96 -15.94 7.78
CA LEU A 173 -2.35 -16.72 8.84
C LEU A 173 -3.34 -17.70 9.50
N GLY A 174 -4.63 -17.63 9.18
CA GLY A 174 -5.67 -18.45 9.81
C GLY A 174 -6.09 -17.94 11.19
N TRP A 175 -5.78 -16.69 11.53
CA TRP A 175 -6.08 -16.12 12.85
C TRP A 175 -7.50 -15.53 12.95
N ALA A 176 -8.16 -15.32 11.82
CA ALA A 176 -9.59 -15.02 11.74
C ALA A 176 -10.22 -15.82 10.61
N SER A 177 -11.52 -16.06 10.71
CA SER A 177 -12.28 -16.65 9.60
C SER A 177 -12.44 -15.66 8.46
N GLU A 178 -12.51 -16.16 7.22
CA GLU A 178 -12.74 -15.30 6.06
C GLU A 178 -14.02 -14.46 6.15
N PRO A 179 -15.18 -14.99 6.61
CA PRO A 179 -16.38 -14.16 6.75
C PRO A 179 -16.17 -12.96 7.67
N GLN A 180 -15.48 -13.15 8.80
CA GLN A 180 -15.22 -12.07 9.75
C GLN A 180 -14.30 -11.00 9.13
N ALA A 181 -13.24 -11.43 8.45
CA ALA A 181 -12.30 -10.53 7.80
C ALA A 181 -12.96 -9.77 6.63
N TRP A 182 -13.81 -10.41 5.84
CA TRP A 182 -14.51 -9.77 4.73
C TRP A 182 -15.47 -8.67 5.18
N VAL A 183 -16.17 -8.85 6.29
CA VAL A 183 -17.03 -7.79 6.86
C VAL A 183 -16.22 -6.52 7.11
N VAL A 184 -15.06 -6.65 7.77
CA VAL A 184 -14.18 -5.51 8.05
C VAL A 184 -13.64 -4.89 6.75
N LEU A 185 -13.18 -5.71 5.81
CA LEU A 185 -12.62 -5.24 4.54
C LEU A 185 -13.64 -4.44 3.71
N LEU A 186 -14.87 -4.94 3.58
CA LEU A 186 -15.93 -4.30 2.81
C LEU A 186 -16.38 -2.99 3.47
N LEU A 187 -16.56 -2.97 4.79
CA LEU A 187 -16.92 -1.74 5.52
C LEU A 187 -15.80 -0.69 5.46
N ASN A 188 -14.54 -1.11 5.61
CA ASN A 188 -13.38 -0.24 5.46
C ASN A 188 -13.26 0.31 4.03
N ALA A 189 -13.59 -0.51 3.02
CA ALA A 189 -13.61 -0.11 1.63
C ALA A 189 -14.66 0.96 1.35
N GLN A 190 -15.88 0.79 1.86
CA GLN A 190 -16.92 1.83 1.77
C GLN A 190 -16.47 3.12 2.45
N ARG A 191 -15.90 3.03 3.67
CA ARG A 191 -15.35 4.19 4.40
C ARG A 191 -14.33 4.96 3.57
N ALA A 192 -13.45 4.25 2.85
CA ALA A 192 -12.51 4.89 1.94
C ALA A 192 -13.25 5.58 0.77
N GLN A 193 -14.19 4.90 0.09
CA GLN A 193 -14.95 5.51 -1.01
C GLN A 193 -15.71 6.78 -0.62
N ASP A 194 -16.26 6.82 0.59
CA ASP A 194 -17.00 7.98 1.08
C ASP A 194 -16.08 9.16 1.45
N SER A 195 -14.80 8.89 1.70
CA SER A 195 -13.84 9.87 2.18
C SER A 195 -12.91 10.40 1.09
N PHE A 196 -12.69 9.65 0.00
CA PHE A 196 -11.75 10.00 -1.07
C PHE A 196 -12.40 10.01 -2.45
N ASP A 197 -11.83 10.81 -3.35
CA ASP A 197 -12.39 10.99 -4.70
C ASP A 197 -11.80 10.05 -5.74
N SER A 198 -10.62 9.49 -5.50
CA SER A 198 -9.93 8.63 -6.45
C SER A 198 -8.81 7.84 -5.78
N TRP A 199 -8.26 6.84 -6.49
CA TRP A 199 -7.03 6.17 -6.07
C TRP A 199 -5.84 7.12 -5.92
N GLU A 200 -5.77 8.16 -6.75
CA GLU A 200 -4.71 9.17 -6.67
C GLU A 200 -4.82 9.99 -5.39
N ASP A 201 -6.02 10.49 -5.09
CA ASP A 201 -6.32 11.23 -3.87
C ASP A 201 -6.09 10.38 -2.60
N PHE A 202 -6.63 9.16 -2.57
CA PHE A 202 -6.39 8.19 -1.50
C PHE A 202 -4.91 7.86 -1.31
N GLY A 203 -4.19 7.56 -2.40
CA GLY A 203 -2.79 7.16 -2.35
C GLY A 203 -1.87 8.29 -1.89
N LEU A 204 -2.09 9.52 -2.37
CA LEU A 204 -1.30 10.68 -1.95
C LEU A 204 -1.57 11.06 -0.49
N ALA A 205 -2.82 10.96 -0.04
CA ALA A 205 -3.19 11.13 1.37
C ALA A 205 -2.49 10.09 2.26
N TYR A 206 -2.50 8.81 1.85
CA TYR A 206 -1.75 7.75 2.50
C TYR A 206 -0.24 8.06 2.59
N ALA A 207 0.36 8.54 1.50
CA ALA A 207 1.79 8.84 1.46
C ALA A 207 2.19 9.95 2.46
N ARG A 208 1.41 11.03 2.51
CA ARG A 208 1.62 12.14 3.46
C ARG A 208 1.49 11.69 4.91
N ALA A 209 0.43 10.95 5.25
CA ALA A 209 0.26 10.43 6.60
C ALA A 209 1.34 9.41 6.97
N ARG A 210 1.80 8.58 6.02
CA ARG A 210 2.93 7.67 6.29
C ARG A 210 4.22 8.43 6.57
N GLN A 211 4.48 9.52 5.85
CA GLN A 211 5.65 10.35 6.14
C GLN A 211 5.57 10.92 7.57
N HIS A 212 4.40 11.41 7.98
CA HIS A 212 4.16 11.87 9.35
C HIS A 212 4.36 10.75 10.39
N TRP A 213 3.83 9.56 10.09
CA TRP A 213 3.99 8.38 10.92
C TRP A 213 5.48 8.01 11.14
N LEU A 214 6.28 8.00 10.07
CA LEU A 214 7.70 7.64 10.14
C LEU A 214 8.52 8.65 10.96
N ARG A 215 8.16 9.95 10.86
CA ARG A 215 8.71 11.01 11.71
C ARG A 215 8.44 10.75 13.19
N GLY A 216 7.19 10.43 13.53
CA GLY A 216 6.81 10.07 14.89
C GLY A 216 7.52 8.81 15.43
N SER A 217 7.90 7.87 14.55
CA SER A 217 8.65 6.66 14.92
C SER A 217 10.17 6.85 15.05
N GLY A 218 10.71 8.04 14.76
CA GLY A 218 12.16 8.26 14.66
C GLY A 218 12.81 7.47 13.51
N GLN A 219 12.02 7.04 12.51
CA GLN A 219 12.48 6.32 11.32
C GLN A 219 12.63 7.27 10.12
N ASP A 220 13.04 8.51 10.40
CA ASP A 220 13.26 9.54 9.39
C ASP A 220 14.50 9.23 8.57
N GLY A 221 14.28 8.94 7.29
CA GLY A 221 15.32 8.61 6.33
C GLY A 221 14.74 8.45 4.92
N PRO A 222 15.50 7.89 3.96
CA PRO A 222 15.05 7.69 2.58
C PRO A 222 13.75 6.86 2.43
N ALA A 223 13.38 6.10 3.47
CA ALA A 223 12.11 5.38 3.52
C ALA A 223 10.88 6.29 3.64
N SER A 224 11.03 7.49 4.22
CA SER A 224 9.95 8.47 4.41
C SER A 224 9.55 9.17 3.11
N SER A 225 10.52 9.45 2.24
CA SER A 225 10.31 10.05 0.92
C SER A 225 9.82 9.05 -0.14
N ARG A 226 10.05 7.76 0.08
CA ARG A 226 9.70 6.70 -0.86
C ARG A 226 8.20 6.45 -1.00
N ALA A 227 7.39 6.79 0.01
CA ALA A 227 5.96 6.48 0.02
C ALA A 227 5.21 7.16 -1.15
N THR A 228 5.50 8.44 -1.43
CA THR A 228 4.91 9.17 -2.55
C THR A 228 5.34 8.58 -3.89
N GLN A 229 6.60 8.17 -4.00
CA GLN A 229 7.12 7.56 -5.22
C GLN A 229 6.46 6.20 -5.51
N GLU A 230 6.31 5.34 -4.51
CA GLU A 230 5.64 4.04 -4.66
C GLU A 230 4.17 4.20 -5.07
N VAL A 231 3.48 5.17 -4.49
CA VAL A 231 2.11 5.53 -4.89
C VAL A 231 2.06 5.95 -6.36
N ARG A 232 2.97 6.84 -6.77
CA ARG A 232 3.06 7.30 -8.18
C ARG A 232 3.39 6.17 -9.15
N GLU A 233 4.26 5.25 -8.75
CA GLU A 233 4.62 4.06 -9.54
C GLU A 233 3.41 3.13 -9.69
N HIS A 234 2.67 2.88 -8.60
CA HIS A 234 1.50 2.01 -8.64
C HIS A 234 0.35 2.61 -9.46
N LEU A 235 0.10 3.92 -9.35
CA LEU A 235 -0.86 4.65 -10.19
C LEU A 235 -0.54 4.58 -11.71
N ARG A 236 0.72 4.29 -12.05
CA ARG A 236 1.22 4.18 -13.44
C ARG A 236 1.35 2.74 -13.92
N ASN A 237 1.19 1.75 -13.04
CA ASN A 237 1.34 0.34 -13.38
C ASN A 237 0.10 -0.15 -14.15
N PRO A 238 0.20 -0.43 -15.47
CA PRO A 238 -0.95 -0.84 -16.28
C PRO A 238 -1.61 -2.15 -15.81
N SER A 239 -0.86 -2.98 -15.08
CA SER A 239 -1.34 -4.23 -14.49
C SER A 239 -1.80 -4.07 -13.03
N GLY A 240 -1.68 -2.88 -12.45
CA GLY A 240 -2.04 -2.58 -11.06
C GLY A 240 -3.55 -2.42 -10.87
N ASN A 241 -4.04 -2.78 -9.68
CA ASN A 241 -5.48 -2.71 -9.38
C ASN A 241 -6.03 -1.29 -9.43
N TRP A 242 -5.23 -0.28 -9.11
CA TRP A 242 -5.69 1.12 -9.07
C TRP A 242 -6.01 1.67 -10.46
N LEU A 243 -5.51 1.04 -11.53
CA LEU A 243 -5.92 1.35 -12.90
C LEU A 243 -7.06 0.44 -13.39
N SER A 244 -7.06 -0.85 -12.99
CA SER A 244 -8.05 -1.82 -13.45
C SER A 244 -9.37 -1.80 -12.66
N LEU A 245 -9.43 -1.11 -11.53
CA LEU A 245 -10.62 -0.98 -10.68
C LEU A 245 -10.99 0.50 -10.55
N PRO A 246 -11.99 1.01 -11.29
CA PRO A 246 -12.32 2.42 -11.23
C PRO A 246 -12.91 2.80 -9.86
N TRP A 247 -12.49 3.95 -9.31
CA TRP A 247 -12.91 4.38 -7.96
C TRP A 247 -14.41 4.66 -7.84
N LYS A 248 -14.99 5.40 -8.80
CA LYS A 248 -16.38 5.91 -8.77
C LYS A 248 -17.39 5.07 -9.55
N ARG A 249 -16.98 3.94 -10.16
CA ARG A 249 -17.87 3.14 -11.04
C ARG A 249 -18.96 2.39 -10.25
N TYR A 250 -18.62 1.94 -9.05
CA TYR A 250 -19.56 1.25 -8.15
C TYR A 250 -19.13 1.50 -6.72
N ARG A 251 -20.12 1.62 -5.82
CA ARG A 251 -19.86 1.54 -4.39
C ARG A 251 -19.88 0.11 -3.91
N ILE A 252 -19.17 -0.14 -2.80
CA ILE A 252 -19.13 -1.45 -2.15
C ILE A 252 -20.53 -1.93 -1.79
N PHE A 253 -21.41 -1.03 -1.34
CA PHE A 253 -22.77 -1.38 -0.92
C PHE A 253 -23.88 -0.97 -1.87
N ASP A 254 -23.56 -0.59 -3.12
CA ASP A 254 -24.64 -0.38 -4.10
C ASP A 254 -25.45 -1.68 -4.25
N PRO A 255 -26.79 -1.60 -4.40
CA PRO A 255 -27.58 -2.79 -4.69
C PRO A 255 -27.09 -3.42 -6.00
N GLN A 256 -26.91 -4.74 -6.00
CA GLN A 256 -26.63 -5.44 -7.26
C GLN A 256 -27.93 -5.53 -8.06
N PRO A 257 -27.89 -5.37 -9.39
CA PRO A 257 -29.01 -5.80 -10.21
C PRO A 257 -29.24 -7.28 -9.92
N VAL A 258 -30.45 -7.62 -9.49
CA VAL A 258 -30.83 -9.00 -9.25
C VAL A 258 -30.82 -9.67 -10.62
N SER A 259 -29.90 -10.60 -10.84
CA SER A 259 -29.91 -11.41 -12.06
C SER A 259 -31.19 -12.24 -12.04
N SER A 260 -32.11 -11.93 -12.95
CA SER A 260 -33.32 -12.71 -13.23
C SER A 260 -32.97 -14.08 -13.83
#